data_AF-A0A1A6GJ06-F1
#
_entry.id   AF-A0A1A6GJ06-F1
#
_cell.length_a   1.000
_cell.length_b   1.000
_cell.length_c   1.000
_cell.angle_alpha   90.00
_cell.angle_beta   90.00
_cell.angle_gamma   90.00
#
_symmetry.space_group_name_H-M   'P 1'
#
loop_
_entity.id
_entity.type
_entity.pdbx_description
1 polymer ?
#
loop_
_entity_poly.entity_id
_entity_poly.type
_entity_poly.pdbx_seq_one_letter_code
_entity_poly.pdbx_strand_id
1 'polypeptide(L)'
;MAATAREDGVRSLELGQRGCKHYDGGCLLKAPCCDKLYTCRLCHDNIEDHQLDRFKVKEVQCVNCEKIQHAQQTYMTRDWRQLDNEVAQTPMPLEYQNVTVDILCNDCNGRSTVQFHILGMKCKICDSYNTAQAGGRRVPVDQQ
;
A
#
# COMPACT_ATOMS: atom_id res chain seq x y z
N MET A 1 15.96 37.15 28.74
CA MET A 1 14.60 36.59 28.93
C MET A 1 14.52 35.35 28.06
N ALA A 2 14.61 34.16 28.67
CA ALA A 2 14.55 32.89 27.96
C ALA A 2 13.10 32.59 27.57
N ALA A 3 12.82 32.48 26.27
CA ALA A 3 11.53 32.03 25.79
C ALA A 3 11.47 30.50 25.92
N THR A 4 10.64 30.02 26.84
CA THR A 4 10.40 28.59 27.05
C THR A 4 9.43 28.12 25.96
N ALA A 5 9.93 27.61 24.85
CA ALA A 5 9.12 26.85 23.90
C ALA A 5 9.00 25.41 24.44
N ARG A 6 7.84 25.08 25.01
CA ARG A 6 7.44 23.69 25.22
C ARG A 6 6.88 23.23 23.89
N GLU A 7 7.63 22.36 23.22
CA GLU A 7 7.35 21.93 21.86
C GLU A 7 6.41 20.72 21.92
N ASP A 8 5.12 20.99 22.08
CA ASP A 8 4.08 19.98 21.96
C ASP A 8 4.01 19.55 20.48
N GLY A 9 4.51 18.34 20.19
CA GLY A 9 4.59 17.69 18.87
C GLY A 9 3.24 17.37 18.21
N VAL A 10 2.28 18.29 18.27
CA VAL A 10 0.98 18.26 17.63
C VAL A 10 0.93 19.41 16.62
N ARG A 11 1.02 19.06 15.33
CA ARG A 11 0.92 19.96 14.15
C ARG A 11 1.76 21.24 14.24
N SER A 12 3.03 21.13 13.86
CA SER A 12 3.75 22.22 13.17
C SER A 12 4.32 21.68 11.86
N LEU A 13 3.44 21.27 10.95
CA LEU A 13 3.80 21.04 9.56
C LEU A 13 3.62 22.39 8.86
N GLU A 14 4.73 23.06 8.56
CA GLU A 14 4.73 24.13 7.58
C GLU A 14 4.07 23.57 6.30
N LEU A 15 2.98 24.18 5.86
CA LEU A 15 2.21 23.73 4.69
C LEU A 15 3.16 23.61 3.49
N GLY A 16 3.48 22.38 3.07
CA GLY A 16 4.19 22.13 1.82
C GLY A 16 5.29 21.06 1.85
N GLN A 17 5.75 20.60 3.02
CA GLN A 17 6.83 19.61 3.05
C GLN A 17 6.31 18.17 2.92
N ARG A 18 6.48 17.58 1.73
CA ARG A 18 6.19 16.15 1.48
C ARG A 18 7.25 15.30 2.16
N GLY A 19 6.86 14.57 3.19
CA GLY A 19 7.75 13.61 3.87
C GLY A 19 8.58 14.21 4.99
N CYS A 20 9.55 13.44 5.45
CA CYS A 20 10.45 13.77 6.53
C CYS A 20 11.85 13.23 6.19
N LYS A 21 12.86 13.54 7.02
CA LYS A 21 14.23 13.01 6.86
C LYS A 21 14.34 11.47 6.85
N HIS A 22 13.28 10.75 7.21
CA HIS A 22 13.25 9.29 7.24
C HIS A 22 12.58 8.68 6.00
N TYR A 23 11.55 9.34 5.46
CA TYR A 23 10.78 8.85 4.32
C TYR A 23 10.14 10.02 3.58
N ASP A 24 10.24 10.01 2.26
CA ASP A 24 9.40 10.81 1.37
C ASP A 24 7.99 10.23 1.34
N GLY A 25 6.97 11.05 1.62
CA GLY A 25 5.60 10.56 1.78
C GLY A 25 4.53 11.62 1.61
N GLY A 26 3.43 11.26 0.94
CA GLY A 26 2.27 12.11 0.68
C GLY A 26 1.13 11.97 1.69
N CYS A 27 1.37 11.31 2.83
CA CYS A 27 0.37 11.11 3.88
C CYS A 27 0.99 10.97 5.27
N LEU A 28 0.17 11.27 6.27
CA LEU A 28 0.48 11.16 7.70
C LEU A 28 -0.16 9.90 8.26
N LEU A 29 0.59 9.13 9.04
CA LEU A 29 0.11 7.97 9.78
C LEU A 29 -0.70 8.43 10.99
N LYS A 30 -1.91 7.90 11.17
CA LYS A 30 -2.66 8.06 12.43
C LYS A 30 -2.22 6.97 13.41
N ALA A 31 -1.56 7.37 14.49
CA ALA A 31 -1.02 6.45 15.48
C ALA A 31 -2.15 5.89 16.36
N PRO A 32 -2.42 4.56 16.38
CA PRO A 32 -3.48 3.97 17.19
C PRO A 32 -3.17 3.96 18.69
N CYS A 33 -1.94 4.28 19.09
CA CYS A 33 -1.52 4.36 20.49
C CYS A 33 -1.85 5.70 21.15
N CYS A 34 -1.92 6.78 20.38
CA CYS A 34 -2.07 8.14 20.92
C CYS A 34 -3.00 9.05 20.08
N ASP A 35 -3.61 8.52 19.01
CA ASP A 35 -4.50 9.21 18.06
C ASP A 35 -3.94 10.47 17.38
N LYS A 36 -2.62 10.68 17.47
CA LYS A 36 -1.89 11.77 16.83
C LYS A 36 -1.42 11.38 15.42
N LEU A 37 -1.15 12.38 14.59
CA LEU A 37 -0.74 12.23 13.19
C LEU A 37 0.75 12.50 13.02
N TYR A 38 1.46 11.57 12.40
CA TYR A 38 2.92 11.69 12.17
C TYR A 38 3.29 11.31 10.75
N THR A 39 4.34 11.94 10.22
CA THR A 39 4.84 11.63 8.87
C THR A 39 5.36 10.19 8.75
N CYS A 40 5.94 9.64 9.80
CA CYS A 40 6.36 8.24 9.86
C CYS A 40 6.49 7.73 11.29
N ARG A 41 6.67 6.41 11.45
CA ARG A 41 6.89 5.79 12.77
C ARG A 41 8.12 6.34 13.51
N LEU A 42 9.21 6.62 12.79
CA LEU A 42 10.45 7.10 13.42
C LEU A 42 10.31 8.53 13.95
N CYS A 43 9.41 9.33 13.35
CA CYS A 43 9.06 10.64 13.88
C CYS A 43 8.22 10.52 15.16
N HIS A 44 7.27 9.59 15.20
CA HIS A 44 6.51 9.30 16.42
C HIS A 44 7.45 8.84 17.55
N ASP A 45 8.28 7.83 17.28
CA ASP A 45 9.17 7.16 18.25
C ASP A 45 10.24 8.09 18.86
N ASN A 46 10.52 9.22 18.22
CA ASN A 46 11.48 10.23 18.68
C ASN A 46 10.82 11.27 19.61
N ILE A 47 9.54 11.56 19.38
CA ILE A 47 8.79 12.60 20.10
C ILE A 47 8.07 12.01 21.31
N GLU A 48 7.53 10.81 21.18
CA GLU A 48 6.74 10.15 22.21
C GLU A 48 7.59 9.15 23.01
N ASP A 49 7.28 8.96 24.28
CA ASP A 49 7.96 8.00 25.18
C ASP A 49 7.58 6.52 24.89
N HIS A 50 7.00 6.26 23.72
CA HIS A 50 6.55 4.93 23.31
C HIS A 50 6.74 4.72 21.81
N GLN A 51 6.74 3.45 21.40
CA GLN A 51 6.98 3.06 20.01
C GLN A 51 5.67 2.82 19.26
N LEU A 52 5.61 3.25 18.00
CA LEU A 52 4.50 3.02 17.10
C LEU A 52 4.61 1.64 16.44
N ASP A 53 3.63 0.79 16.71
CA ASP A 53 3.44 -0.44 15.94
C ASP A 53 2.82 -0.13 14.57
N ARG A 54 3.67 -0.12 13.54
CA ARG A 54 3.26 0.15 12.15
C ARG A 54 2.16 -0.77 11.64
N PHE A 55 2.08 -2.01 12.11
CA PHE A 55 1.11 -2.99 11.61
C PHE A 55 -0.30 -2.74 12.18
N LYS A 56 -0.41 -1.94 13.25
CA LYS A 56 -1.68 -1.53 13.83
C LYS A 56 -2.24 -0.25 13.24
N VAL A 57 -1.45 0.48 12.44
CA VAL A 57 -1.91 1.70 11.76
C VAL A 57 -2.92 1.32 10.68
N LYS A 58 -4.18 1.71 10.88
CA LYS A 58 -5.28 1.45 9.94
C LYS A 58 -5.73 2.68 9.18
N GLU A 59 -5.25 3.87 9.54
CA GLU A 59 -5.71 5.13 8.98
C GLU A 59 -4.53 6.04 8.67
N VAL A 60 -4.62 6.74 7.53
CA VAL A 60 -3.66 7.77 7.11
C VAL A 60 -4.40 9.03 6.65
N GLN A 61 -3.80 10.19 6.84
CA GLN A 61 -4.31 11.46 6.31
C GLN A 61 -3.53 11.87 5.08
N CYS A 62 -4.21 12.18 3.97
CA CYS A 62 -3.55 12.77 2.81
C CYS A 62 -3.11 14.21 3.11
N VAL A 63 -1.85 14.57 2.83
CA VAL A 63 -1.36 15.95 3.05
C VAL A 63 -1.91 16.95 2.04
N ASN A 64 -2.37 16.49 0.87
CA ASN A 64 -2.87 17.38 -0.19
C ASN A 64 -4.35 17.75 -0.01
N CYS A 65 -5.16 16.86 0.58
CA CYS A 65 -6.60 17.06 0.72
C CYS A 65 -7.13 16.89 2.14
N GLU A 66 -6.26 16.63 3.11
CA GLU A 66 -6.54 16.49 4.54
C GLU A 66 -7.59 15.41 4.92
N LYS A 67 -7.99 14.57 3.97
CA LYS A 67 -8.93 13.47 4.24
C LYS A 67 -8.23 12.30 4.92
N ILE A 68 -8.86 11.79 5.98
CA ILE A 68 -8.52 10.51 6.59
C ILE A 68 -9.06 9.39 5.70
N GLN A 69 -8.20 8.41 5.42
CA GLN A 69 -8.51 7.24 4.62
C GLN A 69 -7.87 6.02 5.27
N HIS A 70 -8.39 4.83 4.96
CA HIS A 70 -7.80 3.60 5.46
C HIS A 70 -6.37 3.44 4.93
N ALA A 71 -5.42 3.16 5.83
CA ALA A 71 -4.06 2.79 5.50
C ALA A 71 -4.13 1.55 4.60
N GLN A 72 -3.80 1.72 3.33
CA GLN A 72 -3.62 0.62 2.40
C GLN A 72 -2.13 0.46 2.21
N GLN A 73 -1.63 -0.77 2.25
CA GLN A 73 -0.20 -1.05 2.05
C GLN A 73 0.29 -0.62 0.66
N THR A 74 -0.63 -0.28 -0.26
CA THR A 74 -0.35 0.34 -1.55
C THR A 74 -0.88 1.76 -1.61
N TYR A 75 0.01 2.72 -1.47
CA TYR A 75 -0.27 4.12 -1.76
C TYR A 75 -0.16 4.47 -3.25
N MET A 76 -0.26 3.47 -4.14
CA MET A 76 -0.36 3.70 -5.58
C MET A 76 -1.76 3.31 -5.98
N THR A 77 -2.67 4.29 -5.90
CA THR A 77 -3.97 4.37 -6.58
C THR A 77 -4.71 3.05 -6.77
N ARG A 78 -5.84 2.88 -6.08
CA ARG A 78 -6.94 1.94 -6.40
C ARG A 78 -7.56 2.18 -7.80
N ASP A 79 -6.78 2.57 -8.79
CA ASP A 79 -7.20 2.70 -10.17
C ASP A 79 -6.34 1.77 -11.04
N TRP A 80 -6.57 0.46 -10.87
CA TRP A 80 -5.99 -0.57 -11.74
C TRP A 80 -6.61 -0.58 -13.14
N ARG A 81 -7.51 0.37 -13.48
CA ARG A 81 -8.22 0.40 -14.77
C ARG A 81 -7.27 0.48 -15.96
N GLN A 82 -6.15 1.19 -15.83
CA GLN A 82 -5.16 1.24 -16.91
C GLN A 82 -4.58 -0.15 -17.17
N LEU A 83 -4.19 -0.85 -16.10
CA LEU A 83 -3.63 -2.20 -16.23
C LEU A 83 -4.67 -3.22 -16.71
N ASP A 84 -5.94 -3.09 -16.27
CA ASP A 84 -7.06 -3.87 -16.80
C ASP A 84 -7.19 -3.69 -18.32
N ASN A 85 -7.12 -2.44 -18.81
CA ASN A 85 -7.18 -2.14 -20.24
C ASN A 85 -5.98 -2.71 -21.01
N GLU A 86 -4.76 -2.57 -20.48
CA GLU A 86 -3.54 -3.07 -21.13
C GLU A 86 -3.52 -4.60 -21.19
N VAL A 87 -3.98 -5.28 -20.14
CA VAL A 87 -4.18 -6.74 -20.11
C VAL A 87 -5.21 -7.16 -21.16
N ALA A 88 -6.34 -6.46 -21.26
CA ALA A 88 -7.36 -6.78 -22.25
C ALA A 88 -6.90 -6.54 -23.70
N GLN A 89 -6.06 -5.53 -23.93
CA GLN A 89 -5.53 -5.18 -25.26
C GLN A 89 -4.32 -6.04 -25.67
N THR A 90 -3.71 -6.77 -24.73
CA THR A 90 -2.51 -7.60 -24.99
C THR A 90 -2.88 -9.08 -24.81
N PRO A 91 -3.59 -9.71 -25.75
CA PRO A 91 -3.95 -11.13 -25.61
C PRO A 91 -2.71 -11.99 -25.46
N MET A 92 -2.76 -12.93 -24.51
CA MET A 92 -1.64 -13.83 -24.26
C MET A 92 -1.34 -14.70 -25.49
N PRO A 93 -0.05 -15.01 -25.76
CA PRO A 93 0.34 -15.97 -26.79
C PRO A 93 -0.34 -17.32 -26.55
N LEU A 94 -0.58 -18.07 -27.63
CA LEU A 94 -1.34 -19.33 -27.58
C LEU A 94 -0.78 -20.33 -26.56
N GLU A 95 0.54 -20.37 -26.38
CA GLU A 95 1.22 -21.25 -25.41
C GLU A 95 0.90 -20.92 -23.93
N TYR A 96 0.36 -19.73 -23.66
CA TYR A 96 0.04 -19.24 -22.31
C TYR A 96 -1.45 -18.96 -22.07
N GLN A 97 -2.30 -19.01 -23.10
CA GLN A 97 -3.74 -18.67 -22.96
C GLN A 97 -4.46 -19.52 -21.90
N ASN A 98 -4.02 -20.76 -21.72
CA ASN A 98 -4.62 -21.71 -20.79
C ASN A 98 -3.74 -21.97 -19.57
N VAL A 99 -2.85 -21.04 -19.22
CA VAL A 99 -1.97 -21.18 -18.06
C VAL A 99 -2.54 -20.40 -16.88
N THR A 100 -2.69 -21.09 -15.76
CA THR A 100 -3.05 -20.46 -14.48
C THR A 100 -1.89 -20.52 -13.49
N VAL A 101 -1.90 -19.57 -12.55
CA VAL A 101 -0.87 -19.42 -11.51
C VAL A 101 -1.53 -19.09 -10.18
N ASP A 102 -0.95 -19.62 -9.10
CA ASP A 102 -1.31 -19.25 -7.74
C ASP A 102 -0.58 -17.98 -7.33
N ILE A 103 -1.34 -17.00 -6.87
CA ILE A 103 -0.83 -15.73 -6.38
C ILE A 103 -1.15 -15.52 -4.91
N LEU A 104 -0.24 -14.83 -4.23
CA LEU A 104 -0.45 -14.18 -2.95
C LEU A 104 -0.59 -12.68 -3.21
N CYS A 105 -1.69 -12.08 -2.75
CA CYS A 105 -1.90 -10.65 -2.88
C CYS A 105 -1.25 -9.90 -1.71
N ASN A 106 -0.44 -8.90 -2.02
CA ASN A 106 0.22 -8.07 -1.02
C ASN A 106 -0.70 -6.98 -0.45
N ASP A 107 -1.90 -6.80 -1.01
CA ASP A 107 -2.88 -5.83 -0.50
C ASP A 107 -3.92 -6.42 0.44
N CYS A 108 -4.47 -7.59 0.09
CA CYS A 108 -5.46 -8.26 0.93
C CYS A 108 -4.91 -9.46 1.70
N ASN A 109 -3.62 -9.81 1.51
CA ASN A 109 -3.00 -11.03 2.03
C ASN A 109 -3.67 -12.34 1.60
N GLY A 110 -4.63 -12.28 0.68
CA GLY A 110 -5.37 -13.43 0.18
C GLY A 110 -4.60 -14.23 -0.86
N ARG A 111 -4.92 -15.51 -0.98
CA ARG A 111 -4.45 -16.40 -2.05
C ARG A 111 -5.54 -16.62 -3.08
N SER A 112 -5.17 -16.63 -4.36
CA SER A 112 -6.10 -16.94 -5.45
C SER A 112 -5.38 -17.54 -6.66
N THR A 113 -6.04 -18.44 -7.38
CA THR A 113 -5.57 -18.97 -8.67
C THR A 113 -6.14 -18.14 -9.81
N VAL A 114 -5.28 -17.60 -10.68
CA VAL A 114 -5.65 -16.62 -11.72
C VAL A 114 -5.00 -16.94 -13.05
N GLN A 115 -5.54 -16.40 -14.15
CA GLN A 115 -4.89 -16.53 -15.46
C GLN A 115 -3.54 -15.85 -15.44
N PHE A 116 -2.53 -16.53 -15.98
CA PHE A 116 -1.22 -15.94 -16.14
C PHE A 116 -1.26 -14.88 -17.23
N HIS A 117 -0.82 -13.67 -16.88
CA HIS A 117 -0.64 -12.59 -17.82
C HIS A 117 0.70 -11.91 -17.56
N ILE A 118 1.48 -11.65 -18.61
CA ILE A 118 2.83 -11.07 -18.49
C ILE A 118 2.82 -9.68 -17.85
N LEU A 119 1.76 -8.89 -18.07
CA LEU A 119 1.62 -7.53 -17.54
C LEU A 119 1.19 -7.49 -16.06
N GLY A 120 0.56 -8.53 -15.55
CA GLY A 120 0.09 -8.53 -14.17
C GLY A 120 -1.00 -9.55 -13.87
N MET A 121 -1.02 -10.03 -12.63
CA MET A 121 -1.97 -11.03 -12.15
C MET A 121 -2.97 -10.37 -11.21
N LYS A 122 -4.24 -10.29 -11.63
CA LYS A 122 -5.31 -9.63 -10.87
C LYS A 122 -5.83 -10.50 -9.74
N CYS A 123 -5.77 -10.03 -8.51
CA CYS A 123 -6.33 -10.72 -7.36
C CYS A 123 -7.86 -10.83 -7.47
N LYS A 124 -8.41 -12.04 -7.32
CA LYS A 124 -9.87 -12.29 -7.35
C LYS A 124 -10.64 -11.75 -6.13
N ILE A 125 -9.93 -11.33 -5.08
CA ILE A 125 -10.54 -10.92 -3.80
C ILE A 125 -10.68 -9.40 -3.71
N CYS A 126 -9.66 -8.66 -4.15
CA CYS A 126 -9.60 -7.21 -3.99
C CYS A 126 -9.25 -6.45 -5.29
N ASP A 127 -9.22 -7.16 -6.42
CA ASP A 127 -8.92 -6.63 -7.75
C ASP A 127 -7.54 -5.97 -7.90
N SER A 128 -6.65 -6.14 -6.91
CA SER A 128 -5.30 -5.61 -6.96
C SER A 128 -4.36 -6.43 -7.84
N TYR A 129 -3.45 -5.74 -8.52
CA TYR A 129 -2.34 -6.36 -9.25
C TYR A 129 -1.02 -6.38 -8.46
N ASN A 130 -0.99 -5.84 -7.23
CA ASN A 130 0.15 -6.01 -6.33
C ASN A 130 0.15 -7.43 -5.75
N THR A 131 0.57 -8.38 -6.57
CA THR A 131 0.51 -9.81 -6.30
C THR A 131 1.86 -10.45 -6.58
N ALA A 132 2.22 -11.47 -5.80
CA ALA A 132 3.41 -12.28 -5.98
C ALA A 132 3.01 -13.73 -6.29
N GLN A 133 3.75 -14.43 -7.15
CA GLN A 133 3.51 -15.86 -7.38
C GLN A 133 3.83 -16.64 -6.11
N ALA A 134 2.88 -17.43 -5.64
CA ALA A 134 2.99 -18.16 -4.37
C ALA A 134 3.75 -19.50 -4.50
N GLY A 135 4.39 -19.76 -5.65
CA GLY A 135 5.11 -20.99 -5.99
C GLY A 135 4.19 -22.15 -6.37
N GLY A 136 4.45 -22.80 -7.50
CA GLY A 136 3.63 -23.92 -8.01
C GLY A 136 3.48 -23.86 -9.54
N ARG A 137 3.50 -25.02 -10.20
CA ARG A 137 3.63 -25.17 -11.66
C ARG A 137 2.55 -24.42 -12.45
N ARG A 138 2.96 -23.91 -13.62
CA ARG A 138 2.07 -23.60 -14.74
C ARG A 138 1.26 -24.86 -15.05
N VAL A 139 -0.03 -24.88 -14.75
CA VAL A 139 -0.90 -26.01 -15.14
C VAL A 139 -1.60 -25.61 -16.43
N PRO A 140 -1.32 -26.28 -17.56
CA PRO A 140 -2.15 -26.17 -18.75
C PRO A 140 -3.53 -26.76 -18.44
N VAL A 141 -4.60 -26.06 -18.80
CA VAL A 141 -6.01 -26.50 -18.61
C VAL A 141 -6.30 -27.89 -19.20
N ASP A 142 -5.49 -28.37 -20.15
CA ASP A 142 -5.67 -29.67 -20.83
C ASP A 142 -5.32 -30.92 -19.97
N GLN A 143 -4.87 -30.75 -18.73
CA GLN A 143 -4.50 -31.85 -17.82
C GLN A 143 -5.36 -31.94 -16.55
N GLN A 144 -6.59 -31.40 -16.56
CA GLN A 144 -7.54 -31.51 -15.45
C GLN A 144 -8.47 -32.72 -15.59
#